data_AF-A0A932WF03-F1
#
_entry.id   AF-A0A932WF03-F1
#
_cell.length_a   1.000
_cell.length_b   1.000
_cell.length_c   1.000
_cell.angle_alpha   90.00
_cell.angle_beta   90.00
_cell.angle_gamma   90.00
#
_symmetry.space_group_name_H-M   'P 1'
#
loop_
_entity.id
_entity.type
_entity.pdbx_description
1 polymer ?
#
loop_
_entity_poly.entity_id
_entity_poly.type
_entity_poly.pdbx_seq_one_letter_code
_entity_poly.pdbx_strand_id
1 'polypeptide(L)' 'MRATIDIDDRLVEEAKKLTAIKTKKELLNLSLKELIRKKRLEHLLSLYGTSPIDTTLKDIERLRKDEL' A
#
# COMPACT_ATOMS: atom_id res chain seq x y z
N MET A 1 -8.88 4.23 20.35
CA MET A 1 -10.05 5.11 20.26
C MET A 1 -11.32 4.28 20.42
N ARG A 2 -12.33 4.79 21.13
CA ARG A 2 -13.67 4.21 21.15
C ARG A 2 -14.60 5.18 20.42
N ALA A 3 -15.33 4.67 19.44
CA ALA A 3 -16.25 5.46 18.63
C ALA A 3 -17.46 4.60 18.28
N THR A 4 -18.61 5.24 18.12
CA THR A 4 -19.82 4.62 17.55
C THR A 4 -19.88 5.03 16.09
N ILE A 5 -19.95 4.05 15.21
CA ILE A 5 -19.98 4.26 13.76
C ILE A 5 -21.10 3.41 13.17
N ASP A 6 -21.79 3.95 12.18
CA ASP A 6 -22.76 3.21 11.40
C ASP A 6 -22.04 2.51 10.24
N ILE A 7 -22.20 1.20 10.12
CA ILE A 7 -21.54 0.34 9.15
C ILE A 7 -22.53 -0.72 8.69
N ASP A 8 -22.54 -1.01 7.38
CA ASP A 8 -23.33 -2.10 6.81
C ASP A 8 -22.92 -3.46 7.40
N ASP A 9 -23.84 -4.11 8.11
CA ASP A 9 -23.63 -5.43 8.70
C ASP A 9 -23.37 -6.51 7.63
N ARG A 10 -23.91 -6.38 6.41
CA ARG A 10 -23.66 -7.35 5.33
C ARG A 10 -22.20 -7.36 4.94
N LEU A 11 -21.59 -6.18 4.81
CA LEU A 11 -20.17 -6.01 4.51
C LEU A 11 -19.30 -6.61 5.62
N VAL A 12 -19.67 -6.39 6.88
CA VAL A 12 -18.95 -6.93 8.04
C VAL A 12 -19.01 -8.46 8.04
N GLU A 13 -20.17 -9.04 7.81
CA GLU A 13 -20.33 -10.50 7.82
C GLU A 13 -19.62 -11.17 6.65
N GLU A 14 -19.64 -10.58 5.46
CA GLU A 14 -18.83 -11.05 4.33
C GLU A 14 -17.34 -10.99 4.65
N ALA A 15 -16.86 -9.85 5.15
CA ALA A 15 -15.46 -9.68 5.49
C ALA A 15 -15.00 -10.62 6.61
N LYS A 16 -15.84 -10.92 7.61
CA LYS A 16 -15.56 -11.95 8.62
C LYS A 16 -15.47 -13.34 8.03
N LYS A 17 -16.35 -13.71 7.09
CA LYS A 17 -16.31 -15.01 6.42
C LYS A 17 -15.02 -15.19 5.62
N LEU A 18 -14.58 -14.15 4.93
CA LEU A 18 -13.36 -14.17 4.10
C LEU A 18 -12.07 -14.14 4.94
N THR A 19 -12.07 -13.45 6.08
CA THR A 19 -10.85 -13.27 6.89
C THR A 19 -10.78 -14.20 8.11
N ALA A 20 -11.85 -14.95 8.41
CA ALA A 20 -12.03 -15.75 9.62
C ALA A 20 -11.86 -14.98 10.95
N ILE A 21 -11.95 -13.64 10.92
CA ILE A 21 -11.82 -12.79 12.10
C ILE A 21 -13.10 -12.84 12.93
N LYS A 22 -12.93 -12.99 14.24
CA LYS A 22 -14.05 -13.16 15.19
C LYS A 22 -14.66 -11.83 15.62
N THR A 23 -13.85 -10.77 15.73
CA THR A 23 -14.28 -9.50 16.34
C THR A 23 -14.38 -8.35 15.34
N LYS A 24 -15.42 -7.51 15.47
CA LYS A 24 -15.57 -6.28 14.65
C LYS A 24 -14.34 -5.36 14.81
N LYS A 25 -13.75 -5.31 16.00
CA LYS A 25 -12.55 -4.51 16.30
C LYS A 25 -11.32 -4.95 15.50
N GLU A 26 -11.01 -6.24 15.51
CA GLU A 26 -9.86 -6.77 14.76
C GLU A 26 -10.06 -6.60 13.26
N LEU A 27 -11.27 -6.83 12.78
CA LEU A 27 -11.62 -6.65 11.38
C LEU A 27 -11.37 -5.20 10.93
N LEU A 28 -11.89 -4.23 11.68
CA LEU A 28 -11.67 -2.80 11.43
C LEU A 28 -10.17 -2.43 11.43
N ASN A 29 -9.41 -2.93 12.40
CA ASN A 29 -7.97 -2.67 12.46
C ASN A 29 -7.23 -3.27 11.26
N LEU A 30 -7.59 -4.48 10.82
CA LEU A 30 -7.01 -5.09 9.63
C LEU A 30 -7.35 -4.29 8.38
N SER A 31 -8.62 -3.94 8.19
CA SER A 31 -9.08 -3.15 7.03
C SER A 31 -8.34 -1.81 6.91
N LEU A 32 -8.13 -1.11 8.04
CA LEU A 32 -7.36 0.14 8.04
C LEU A 32 -5.89 -0.07 7.71
N LYS A 33 -5.26 -1.13 8.22
CA LYS A 33 -3.87 -1.48 7.88
C LYS A 33 -3.72 -1.75 6.39
N GLU A 34 -4.62 -2.53 5.80
CA GLU A 34 -4.58 -2.85 4.37
C GLU A 34 -4.87 -1.62 3.50
N LEU A 35 -5.79 -0.75 3.91
CA LEU A 35 -6.04 0.52 3.21
C LEU A 35 -4.78 1.41 3.20
N ILE A 36 -4.11 1.56 4.35
CA ILE A 36 -2.87 2.34 4.45
C ILE A 36 -1.78 1.71 3.58
N ARG A 37 -1.62 0.38 3.63
CA ARG A 37 -0.65 -0.35 2.81
C ARG A 37 -0.89 -0.09 1.32
N LYS A 38 -2.15 -0.22 0.86
CA LYS A 38 -2.55 0.05 -0.52
C LYS A 38 -2.23 1.48 -0.93
N LYS A 39 -2.56 2.48 -0.10
CA LYS A 39 -2.28 3.89 -0.39
C LYS A 39 -0.79 4.20 -0.47
N ARG A 40 0.03 3.56 0.36
CA ARG A 40 1.50 3.68 0.28
C ARG A 40 2.05 3.09 -1.02
N LEU A 41 1.52 1.95 -1.46
CA LEU A 41 1.90 1.35 -2.74
C LEU A 41 1.47 2.23 -3.92
N GLU A 42 0.25 2.76 -3.91
CA GLU A 42 -0.23 3.72 -4.92
C GLU A 42 0.68 4.97 -4.98
N HIS A 43 1.09 5.49 -3.82
CA HIS A 43 2.03 6.61 -3.78
C HIS A 43 3.40 6.23 -4.34
N LEU A 44 3.96 5.07 -3.98
CA LEU A 44 5.24 4.63 -4.51
C LEU A 44 5.19 4.43 -6.04
N LEU A 45 4.09 3.86 -6.55
CA LEU A 45 3.86 3.73 -8.00
C LEU A 45 3.73 5.11 -8.66
N SER A 46 3.12 6.10 -8.01
CA SER A 46 3.04 7.45 -8.56
C SER A 46 4.41 8.13 -8.67
N LEU A 47 5.39 7.71 -7.86
CA LEU A 47 6.78 8.17 -7.96
C LEU A 47 7.57 7.42 -9.04
N TYR A 48 7.06 6.27 -9.50
CA TYR A 48 7.68 5.48 -10.56
C TYR A 48 7.50 6.21 -11.90
N GLY A 49 8.60 6.66 -12.49
CA GLY A 49 8.60 7.43 -13.74
C GLY A 49 8.57 8.96 -13.57
N THR A 50 8.43 9.50 -12.36
CA THR A 50 8.65 10.94 -12.09
C THR A 50 10.10 11.27 -11.76
N SER A 51 10.98 10.27 -11.73
CA SER A 51 12.41 10.53 -11.57
C SER A 51 12.96 11.06 -12.89
N PRO A 52 13.54 12.29 -12.93
CA PRO A 52 14.18 12.84 -14.11
C PRO A 52 15.56 12.20 -14.26
N ILE A 53 15.61 10.88 -14.43
CA ILE A 53 16.83 10.19 -14.84
C ILE A 53 16.80 10.22 -16.37
N ASP A 54 17.11 11.39 -16.92
CA ASP A 54 17.44 11.55 -18.34
C ASP A 54 18.88 11.05 -18.53
N THR A 55 19.06 9.74 -18.36
CA THR A 55 20.38 9.11 -18.37
C THR A 55 20.31 7.96 -19.36
N THR A 56 21.11 8.07 -20.41
CA THR A 56 21.17 7.05 -21.46
C THR A 56 21.99 5.87 -20.94
N LEU A 57 21.81 4.68 -21.52
CA LEU A 57 22.62 3.49 -21.20
C LEU A 57 24.14 3.78 -21.24
N LYS A 58 24.58 4.65 -22.16
CA LYS A 58 25.97 5.11 -22.26
C LYS A 58 26.46 5.89 -21.04
N ASP A 59 25.59 6.67 -20.40
CA ASP A 59 25.95 7.47 -19.23
C ASP A 59 26.10 6.56 -17.99
N ILE A 60 25.25 5.54 -17.88
CA ILE A 60 25.38 4.50 -16.83
C ILE A 60 26.66 3.68 -17.01
N GLU A 61 27.01 3.33 -18.26
CA GLU A 61 28.25 2.60 -18.55
C GLU A 61 29.52 3.40 -18.24
N ARG A 62 29.48 4.74 -18.36
CA ARG A 62 30.60 5.61 -17.97
C ARG A 62 30.78 5.65 -16.45
N LEU A 63 29.69 5.87 -15.71
CA LEU A 63 29.72 5.92 -14.24
C LEU A 63 30.27 4.62 -13.61
N ARG A 64 30.01 3.46 -14.22
CA ARG A 64 30.57 2.17 -13.77
C ARG A 64 32.05 1.96 -14.10
N LYS A 65 32.58 2.66 -15.11
CA LYS A 65 34.00 2.55 -15.49
C LYS A 65 34.90 3.43 -14.64
N ASP A 66 34.35 4.52 -14.07
CA ASP A 66 35.09 5.43 -13.20
C ASP A 66 35.28 4.88 -11.76
N GLU A 67 34.68 3.73 -11.43
CA GLU A 67 34.86 3.00 -10.15
C GLU A 67 35.93 1.89 -10.21
N LEU A 68 36.62 1.72 -11.35
CA LEU A 68 37.74 0.76 -11.55
C LEU A 68 39.07 1.51 -11.75
#